data_AF-A0A3B7LWX6-F1
#
_entry.id   AF-A0A3B7LWX6-F1
#
_cell.length_a   1.000
_cell.length_b   1.000
_cell.length_c   1.000
_cell.angle_alpha   90.00
_cell.angle_beta   90.00
_cell.angle_gamma   90.00
#
_symmetry.space_group_name_H-M   'P 1'
#
loop_
_entity.id
_entity.type
_entity.pdbx_description
1 polymer ?
#
loop_
_entity_poly.entity_id
_entity_poly.type
_entity_poly.pdbx_seq_one_letter_code
_entity_poly.pdbx_strand_id
1 'polypeptide(L)' 'MTKHTFDVEQIQPDAVLIIIRGEFTRFASLTDAQQFRGHLEEVSARVGKPIFFFDHSLGIEQLNDQKLAALGLQRIKD' A
#
# COMPACT_ATOMS: atom_id res chain seq x y z
N MET A 1 6.87 -19.30 15.63
CA MET A 1 6.14 -18.02 15.64
C MET A 1 6.88 -17.06 14.74
N THR A 2 6.46 -16.95 13.48
CA THR A 2 7.04 -16.01 12.52
C THR A 2 6.55 -14.61 12.87
N LYS A 3 7.48 -13.74 13.24
CA LYS A 3 7.20 -12.35 13.57
C LYS A 3 6.88 -11.64 12.25
N HIS A 4 5.61 -11.32 12.03
CA HIS A 4 5.16 -10.64 10.82
C HIS A 4 5.61 -9.17 10.88
N THR A 5 6.73 -8.87 10.22
CA THR A 5 7.27 -7.51 10.14
C THR A 5 6.53 -6.77 9.02
N PHE A 6 5.73 -5.78 9.39
CA PHE A 6 5.23 -4.78 8.47
C PHE A 6 6.08 -3.53 8.69
N ASP A 7 6.80 -3.11 7.66
CA ASP A 7 7.51 -1.84 7.67
C ASP A 7 6.53 -0.76 7.22
N VAL A 8 6.18 0.12 8.15
CA VAL A 8 5.39 1.32 7.87
C VAL A 8 6.40 2.44 7.58
N GLU A 9 6.59 2.76 6.31
CA GLU A 9 7.38 3.94 5.95
C GLU A 9 6.65 5.20 6.41
N GLN A 10 7.41 6.06 7.07
CA GLN A 10 6.95 7.20 7.86
C GLN A 10 6.07 8.15 7.04
N ILE A 11 4.86 8.39 7.55
CA ILE A 11 3.88 9.33 7.02
C ILE A 11 4.36 10.73 7.41
N GLN A 12 4.94 11.50 6.49
CA GLN A 12 5.11 12.94 6.71
C GLN A 12 3.73 13.56 7.05
N PRO A 13 3.63 14.59 7.91
CA PRO A 13 2.33 15.11 8.36
C PRO A 13 1.37 15.45 7.21
N ASP A 14 1.93 15.94 6.11
CA ASP A 14 1.34 16.32 4.84
C ASP A 14 1.21 15.17 3.82
N ALA A 15 1.66 13.96 4.15
CA ALA A 15 1.57 12.81 3.25
C ALA A 15 0.10 12.58 2.85
N VAL A 16 -0.15 12.61 1.55
CA VAL A 16 -1.49 12.48 0.95
C VAL A 16 -1.97 11.04 0.86
N LEU A 17 -1.10 10.06 1.14
CA LEU A 17 -1.41 8.62 1.13
C LEU A 17 -0.46 7.84 2.04
N ILE A 18 -0.85 6.60 2.37
CA ILE A 18 -0.06 5.66 3.17
C ILE A 18 0.27 4.43 2.32
N ILE A 19 1.55 4.04 2.32
CA ILE A 19 2.01 2.83 1.64
C ILE A 19 2.38 1.80 2.68
N ILE A 20 1.74 0.63 2.60
CA ILE A 20 2.09 -0.55 3.38
C ILE A 20 2.86 -1.50 2.47
N ARG A 21 4.06 -1.88 2.90
CA ARG A 21 4.88 -2.87 2.20
C ARG A 21 4.73 -4.24 2.87
N GLY A 22 4.53 -5.27 2.07
CA GLY A 22 4.45 -6.66 2.52
C GLY A 22 4.72 -7.62 1.37
N GLU A 23 4.74 -8.93 1.61
CA GLU A 23 4.82 -9.92 0.53
C GLU A 23 3.42 -10.45 0.22
N PHE A 24 3.03 -10.51 -1.05
CA PHE A 24 1.76 -11.10 -1.47
C PHE A 24 1.66 -12.60 -1.15
N THR A 25 2.80 -13.28 -1.05
CA THR A 25 2.90 -14.69 -0.65
C THR A 25 2.40 -14.95 0.78
N ARG A 26 2.17 -13.90 1.58
CA ARG A 26 1.65 -13.98 2.95
C ARG A 26 0.17 -14.36 3.00
N PHE A 27 -0.59 -14.14 1.93
CA PHE A 27 -2.00 -14.48 1.89
C PHE A 27 -2.19 -15.94 1.53
N ALA A 28 -2.85 -16.70 2.41
CA ALA A 28 -3.08 -18.13 2.19
C ALA A 28 -4.13 -18.40 1.10
N SER A 29 -4.93 -17.39 0.75
CA SER A 29 -5.96 -17.47 -0.29
C SER A 29 -6.35 -16.07 -0.79
N LEU A 30 -7.10 -16.04 -1.90
CA LEU A 30 -7.72 -14.79 -2.38
C LEU A 30 -8.70 -14.20 -1.35
N THR A 31 -9.42 -15.05 -0.61
CA THR A 31 -10.36 -14.61 0.43
C THR A 31 -9.63 -13.90 1.57
N ASP A 32 -8.47 -14.41 1.97
CA ASP A 32 -7.61 -13.81 2.98
C ASP A 32 -7.11 -12.42 2.54
N ALA A 33 -6.66 -12.31 1.29
CA ALA A 33 -6.28 -11.03 0.69
C ALA A 33 -7.45 -10.02 0.64
N GLN A 34 -8.67 -10.47 0.34
CA GLN A 34 -9.87 -9.62 0.32
C GLN A 34 -10.25 -9.14 1.73
N GLN A 35 -10.15 -10.00 2.74
CA GLN A 35 -10.40 -9.62 4.14
C GLN A 35 -9.38 -8.59 4.63
N PHE A 36 -8.11 -8.79 4.29
CA PHE A 36 -7.06 -7.83 4.59
C PHE A 36 -7.30 -6.49 3.90
N ARG A 37 -7.71 -6.50 2.63
CA ARG A 37 -8.12 -5.28 1.93
C ARG A 37 -9.26 -4.55 2.65
N GLY A 38 -10.28 -5.27 3.11
CA GLY A 38 -11.38 -4.68 3.89
C GLY A 38 -10.88 -3.99 5.16
N HIS A 39 -9.92 -4.59 5.88
CA HIS A 39 -9.29 -3.96 7.03
C HIS A 39 -8.54 -2.67 6.64
N LEU A 40 -7.84 -2.65 5.51
CA LEU A 40 -7.17 -1.43 5.04
C LEU A 40 -8.16 -0.33 4.68
N GLU A 41 -9.32 -0.67 4.11
CA GLU A 41 -10.38 0.29 3.79
C GLU A 41 -10.95 0.92 5.08
N GLU A 42 -11.17 0.12 6.14
CA GLU A 42 -11.60 0.63 7.45
C GLU A 42 -10.56 1.56 8.08
N VAL A 43 -9.27 1.20 8.02
CA VAL A 43 -8.19 2.05 8.55
C VAL A 43 -8.07 3.33 7.72
N SER A 44 -8.18 3.25 6.40
CA SER A 44 -8.18 4.40 5.50
C SER A 44 -9.28 5.39 5.87
N ALA A 45 -10.50 4.91 6.14
CA ALA A 45 -11.62 5.74 6.57
C ALA A 45 -11.36 6.43 7.93
N ARG A 46 -10.70 5.74 8.88
CA ARG A 46 -10.36 6.31 10.20
C ARG A 46 -9.26 7.36 10.13
N VAL A 47 -8.26 7.15 9.28
CA VAL A 47 -7.09 8.04 9.17
C VAL A 47 -7.34 9.18 8.17
N GLY A 48 -8.39 9.08 7.35
CA GLY A 48 -8.73 10.08 6.33
C GLY A 48 -7.71 10.15 5.19
N LYS A 49 -6.89 9.10 5.03
CA LYS A 49 -5.86 9.01 4.00
C LYS A 49 -6.01 7.68 3.23
N PRO A 50 -5.89 7.68 1.90
CA PRO A 50 -5.88 6.44 1.11
C PRO A 50 -4.70 5.56 1.52
N ILE A 51 -4.95 4.25 1.60
CA ILE A 51 -3.94 3.25 1.95
C ILE A 51 -3.75 2.30 0.77
N PHE A 52 -2.50 2.10 0.38
CA PHE A 52 -2.12 1.13 -0.65
C PHE A 52 -1.20 0.07 -0.08
N PHE A 53 -1.44 -1.17 -0.46
CA PHE A 53 -0.54 -2.28 -0.17
C PHE A 53 0.28 -2.61 -1.41
N PHE A 54 1.59 -2.65 -1.25
CA PHE A 54 2.53 -3.02 -2.30
C PHE A 54 3.37 -4.21 -1.88
N ASP A 55 3.62 -5.09 -2.84
CA ASP A 55 4.64 -6.11 -2.65
C ASP A 55 6.02 -5.45 -2.47
N HIS A 56 6.88 -6.02 -1.63
CA HIS A 56 8.27 -5.55 -1.51
C HIS A 56 9.05 -5.64 -2.84
N SER A 57 8.69 -6.58 -3.73
CA SER A 57 9.28 -6.70 -5.07
C SER A 57 8.79 -5.65 -6.06
N LEU A 58 7.66 -4.98 -5.78
CA LEU A 58 7.09 -3.96 -6.64
C LEU A 58 7.56 -2.57 -6.21
N GLY A 59 8.57 -2.05 -6.89
CA GLY A 59 8.92 -0.65 -6.81
C GLY A 59 7.79 0.26 -7.31
N ILE A 60 7.56 1.40 -6.65
CA ILE A 60 6.62 2.43 -7.17
C ILE A 60 7.13 2.93 -8.52
N GLU A 61 8.45 2.98 -8.68
CA GLU A 61 9.17 3.28 -9.90
C GLU A 61 8.84 2.33 -11.06
N GLN A 62 8.33 1.13 -10.78
CA GLN A 62 7.90 0.15 -11.80
C GLN A 62 6.48 0.43 -12.31
N LEU A 63 5.72 1.32 -11.66
CA LEU A 63 4.41 1.75 -12.16
C LEU A 63 4.59 2.74 -13.31
N ASN A 64 3.83 2.54 -14.39
CA ASN A 64 3.77 3.52 -15.47
C ASN A 64 2.89 4.72 -15.08
N ASP A 65 2.98 5.80 -15.85
CA ASP A 65 2.29 7.07 -15.54
C ASP A 65 0.75 6.88 -15.47
N GLN A 66 0.17 5.96 -16.26
CA GLN A 66 -1.26 5.61 -16.17
C GLN A 66 -1.64 4.96 -14.84
N LYS A 67 -0.84 4.00 -14.37
CA LYS A 67 -1.06 3.31 -13.09
C LYS A 67 -0.84 4.26 -11.92
N LEU A 68 0.13 5.16 -12.00
CA LEU A 68 0.32 6.21 -11.00
C LEU A 68 -0.89 7.16 -10.94
N ALA A 69 -1.39 7.61 -12.10
CA ALA A 69 -2.56 8.49 -12.15
C ALA A 69 -3.81 7.85 -11.54
N ALA A 70 -4.03 6.55 -11.75
CA ALA A 70 -5.12 5.80 -11.11
C ALA A 70 -5.02 5.76 -9.58
N LEU A 71 -3.83 6.00 -9.02
CA LEU A 71 -3.56 6.09 -7.59
C LEU A 71 -3.51 7.55 -7.09
N GLY A 72 -3.82 8.53 -7.94
CA GLY A 72 -3.68 9.96 -7.63
C GLY A 72 -2.22 10.42 -7.55
N LEU A 73 -1.29 9.65 -8.11
CA LEU A 73 0.15 9.90 -8.08
C LEU A 73 0.66 10.42 -9.42
N GLN A 74 1.69 11.25 -9.36
CA GLN A 74 2.41 11.73 -10.53
C GLN A 74 3.92 11.55 -10.30
N ARG A 75 4.61 11.00 -11.30
CA ARG A 75 6.07 10.92 -11.29
C ARG A 75 6.65 12.32 -11.46
N ILE A 76 7.55 12.73 -10.57
CA ILE A 76 8.38 13.90 -10.75
C ILE A 76 9.53 13.49 -11.67
N LYS A 77 9.62 14.14 -12.83
CA LYS A 77 10.73 13.96 -13.79
C LYS A 77 11.64 15.15 -13.59
N ASP A 78 12.84 14.92 -13.06
CA ASP A 78 13.95 15.87 -13.13
C ASP A 78 14.61 15.80 -14.52
#